data_AF-A0A6A4FEX7-F1
#
_entry.id   AF-A0A6A4FEX7-F1
#
_cell.length_a   1.000
_cell.length_b   1.000
_cell.length_c   1.000
_cell.angle_alpha   90.00
_cell.angle_beta   90.00
_cell.angle_gamma   90.00
#
_symmetry.space_group_name_H-M   'P 1'
#
loop_
_entity.id
_entity.type
_entity.pdbx_description
1 polymer ?
#
loop_
_entity_poly.entity_id
_entity_poly.type
_entity_poly.pdbx_seq_one_letter_code
_entity_poly.pdbx_strand_id
1 'polypeptide(L)'
;MTDGTNSVRYAKAPHLWALGVGAVVSGDFFGWQSGLVAGFDGLLILLALVTVLYVLLSFSIAELCTTVPVGGGPYVFALHAIGPRAAFFAGLAESLKVVITCAG
;
A
#
# COMPACT_ATOMS: atom_id res chain seq x y z
N MET A 1 16.38 14.48 -37.33
CA MET A 1 15.43 13.42 -36.92
C MET A 1 15.83 13.00 -35.52
N THR A 2 14.93 13.23 -34.57
CA THR A 2 15.12 13.17 -33.12
C THR A 2 15.31 11.74 -32.62
N ASP A 3 16.49 11.39 -32.12
CA ASP A 3 16.67 10.18 -31.31
C ASP A 3 16.34 10.51 -29.85
N GLY A 4 15.07 10.29 -29.48
CA GLY A 4 14.61 10.37 -28.11
C GLY A 4 15.09 9.14 -27.35
N THR A 5 16.21 9.27 -26.65
CA THR A 5 16.78 8.23 -25.80
C THR A 5 15.77 7.86 -24.69
N ASN A 6 15.06 6.75 -24.87
CA ASN A 6 14.16 6.18 -23.88
C ASN A 6 14.96 5.63 -22.70
N SER A 7 15.25 6.48 -21.71
CA SER A 7 15.87 6.04 -20.46
C SER A 7 14.83 5.31 -19.61
N VAL A 8 14.81 3.99 -19.65
CA VAL A 8 14.02 3.20 -18.70
C VAL A 8 14.65 3.39 -17.33
N ARG A 9 14.01 4.19 -16.47
CA ARG A 9 14.51 4.50 -15.13
C ARG A 9 14.15 3.37 -14.18
N TYR A 10 15.12 2.53 -13.86
CA TYR A 10 14.98 1.46 -12.89
C TYR A 10 15.26 1.98 -11.48
N ALA A 11 14.26 1.92 -10.59
CA ALA A 11 14.45 2.18 -9.18
C ALA A 11 15.08 0.94 -8.52
N LYS A 12 16.29 1.10 -7.95
CA LYS A 12 16.94 0.03 -7.18
C LYS A 12 16.17 -0.22 -5.88
N ALA A 13 16.25 -1.43 -5.33
CA ALA A 13 15.67 -1.83 -4.05
C ALA A 13 15.78 -0.79 -2.90
N PRO A 14 16.93 -0.12 -2.67
CA PRO A 14 17.02 0.90 -1.62
C PRO A 14 16.14 2.13 -1.87
N HIS A 15 15.91 2.51 -3.13
CA HIS A 15 15.01 3.62 -3.45
C HIS A 15 13.56 3.25 -3.18
N LEU A 16 13.13 2.03 -3.53
CA LEU A 16 11.78 1.55 -3.24
C LEU A 16 11.51 1.43 -1.74
N TRP A 17 12.50 0.96 -0.98
CA TRP A 17 12.42 0.88 0.47
C TRP A 17 12.30 2.27 1.12
N ALA A 18 13.14 3.23 0.70
CA ALA A 18 13.08 4.59 1.22
C ALA A 18 11.73 5.28 0.93
N LEU A 19 11.15 5.06 -0.26
CA LEU A 19 9.83 5.58 -0.60
C LEU A 19 8.72 4.96 0.26
N GLY A 20 8.78 3.65 0.49
CA GLY A 20 7.81 2.95 1.35
C GLY A 20 7.87 3.42 2.80
N VAL A 21 9.07 3.49 3.38
CA VAL A 21 9.27 3.93 4.77
C VAL A 21 8.87 5.40 4.96
N GLY A 22 9.26 6.27 4.02
CA GLY A 22 8.90 7.69 4.08
C GLY A 22 7.38 7.92 4.05
N ALA A 23 6.65 7.18 3.21
CA ALA A 23 5.20 7.27 3.14
C ALA A 23 4.51 6.81 4.45
N VAL A 24 4.93 5.68 5.02
CA VAL A 24 4.36 5.15 6.28
C VAL A 24 4.59 6.12 7.43
N VAL A 25 5.85 6.52 7.64
CA VAL A 25 6.24 7.41 8.73
C VAL A 25 5.52 8.76 8.64
N SER A 26 5.30 9.29 7.42
CA SER A 26 4.55 10.54 7.24
C SER A 26 3.09 10.46 7.67
N GLY A 27 2.45 9.29 7.52
CA GLY A 27 1.07 9.06 7.94
C GLY A 27 0.94 8.87 9.45
N ASP A 28 1.92 8.18 10.07
CA ASP A 28 1.96 7.98 11.52
C ASP A 28 2.02 9.32 12.26
N PHE A 29 2.86 10.26 11.83
CA PHE A 29 2.94 11.57 12.49
C PHE A 29 1.61 12.35 12.49
N PHE A 30 0.79 12.19 11.45
CA PHE A 30 -0.53 12.81 11.38
C PHE A 30 -1.55 12.13 12.31
N GLY A 31 -1.50 10.79 12.40
CA GLY A 31 -2.42 10.01 13.23
C GLY A 31 -2.12 10.09 14.73
N TRP A 32 -0.85 10.24 15.12
CA TRP A 32 -0.48 10.23 16.54
C TRP A 32 -0.89 11.51 17.26
N GLN A 33 -0.86 12.66 16.57
CA GLN A 33 -1.30 13.93 17.16
C GLN A 33 -2.78 13.89 17.55
N SER A 34 -3.64 13.32 16.71
CA SER A 34 -5.08 13.17 17.01
C SER A 34 -5.36 12.00 17.97
N GLY A 35 -4.59 10.92 17.88
CA GLY A 35 -4.70 9.76 18.78
C GLY A 35 -4.28 10.04 20.23
N LEU A 36 -3.23 10.84 20.43
CA LEU A 36 -2.79 11.25 21.77
C LEU A 36 -3.79 12.17 22.48
N VAL A 37 -4.56 12.96 21.71
CA VAL A 37 -5.68 13.76 22.25
C VAL A 37 -6.85 12.87 22.69
N ALA A 38 -7.06 11.73 22.03
CA ALA A 38 -8.12 10.77 22.37
C ALA A 38 -7.74 9.80 23.51
N GLY A 39 -6.44 9.60 23.78
CA GLY A 39 -5.94 8.82 24.91
C GLY A 39 -4.79 7.89 24.55
N PHE A 40 -3.73 7.89 25.38
CA PHE A 40 -2.50 7.13 25.13
C PHE A 40 -2.70 5.61 25.12
N ASP A 41 -3.47 5.08 26.08
CA ASP A 41 -3.68 3.64 26.24
C ASP A 41 -4.47 3.04 25.06
N GLY A 42 -5.48 3.79 24.57
CA GLY A 42 -6.22 3.43 23.36
C GLY A 42 -5.35 3.40 22.11
N LEU A 43 -4.46 4.39 21.95
CA LEU A 43 -3.51 4.44 20.84
C LEU A 43 -2.55 3.24 20.86
N LEU A 44 -2.05 2.85 22.03
CA LEU A 44 -1.13 1.72 22.18
C LEU A 44 -1.77 0.38 21.78
N ILE A 45 -3.00 0.14 22.23
CA ILE A 45 -3.75 -1.08 21.93
C ILE A 45 -4.13 -1.13 20.44
N LEU A 46 -4.56 0.00 19.86
CA LEU A 46 -4.84 0.09 18.42
C LEU A 46 -3.57 -0.18 17.59
N LEU A 47 -2.45 0.43 17.97
CA LEU A 47 -1.17 0.24 17.28
C LEU A 47 -0.75 -1.24 17.33
N ALA A 48 -0.88 -1.89 18.49
CA ALA A 48 -0.58 -3.32 18.64
C ALA A 48 -1.51 -4.21 17.81
N LEU A 49 -2.82 -3.92 17.78
CA LEU A 49 -3.78 -4.70 17.01
C LEU A 49 -3.56 -4.54 15.50
N VAL A 50 -3.39 -3.31 15.03
CA VAL A 50 -3.18 -2.98 13.62
C VAL A 50 -1.84 -3.54 13.13
N THR A 51 -0.77 -3.50 13.94
CA THR A 51 0.51 -4.10 13.58
C THR A 51 0.42 -5.61 13.40
N VAL A 52 -0.31 -6.32 14.27
CA VAL A 52 -0.56 -7.76 14.11
C VAL A 52 -1.32 -8.04 12.81
N LEU A 53 -2.45 -7.34 12.58
CA LEU A 53 -3.22 -7.49 11.34
C LEU A 53 -2.37 -7.18 10.09
N TYR A 54 -1.51 -6.17 10.16
CA TYR A 54 -0.63 -5.77 9.06
C TYR A 54 0.44 -6.82 8.74
N VAL A 55 1.04 -7.44 9.76
CA VAL A 55 2.03 -8.53 9.56
C VAL A 55 1.36 -9.74 8.93
N LEU A 56 0.17 -10.13 9.41
CA LEU A 56 -0.61 -11.23 8.85
C LEU A 56 -0.98 -10.96 7.38
N LEU A 57 -1.45 -9.75 7.08
CA LEU A 57 -1.76 -9.31 5.72
C LEU A 57 -0.52 -9.35 4.82
N SER A 58 0.61 -8.84 5.32
CA SER A 58 1.89 -8.81 4.58
C SER A 58 2.38 -10.21 4.22
N PHE A 59 2.22 -11.18 5.14
CA PHE A 59 2.53 -12.59 4.86
C PHE A 59 1.59 -13.17 3.79
N SER A 60 0.30 -12.87 3.84
CA SER A 60 -0.65 -13.30 2.80
C SER A 60 -0.29 -12.72 1.41
N ILE A 61 0.14 -11.46 1.35
CA ILE A 61 0.57 -10.82 0.09
C ILE A 61 1.88 -11.43 -0.41
N ALA A 62 2.82 -11.73 0.50
CA ALA A 62 4.08 -12.37 0.14
C ALA A 62 3.87 -13.74 -0.52
N GLU A 63 3.02 -14.59 0.06
CA GLU A 63 2.66 -15.90 -0.52
C GLU A 63 2.04 -15.72 -1.92
N LEU A 64 1.11 -14.76 -2.09
CA LEU A 64 0.49 -14.46 -3.38
C LEU A 64 1.50 -13.97 -4.43
N CYS A 65 2.43 -13.09 -4.05
CA CYS A 65 3.48 -12.56 -4.93
C CYS A 65 4.43 -13.66 -5.44
N THR A 66 4.70 -14.71 -4.66
CA THR A 66 5.52 -15.84 -5.14
C THR A 66 4.79 -16.72 -6.16
N THR A 67 3.47 -16.81 -6.07
CA THR A 67 2.64 -17.63 -6.98
C THR A 67 2.32 -16.96 -8.31
N VAL A 68 2.37 -15.63 -8.39
CA VAL A 68 1.92 -14.88 -9.57
C VAL A 68 2.98 -13.84 -9.98
N PRO A 69 3.88 -14.16 -10.94
CA PRO A 69 4.96 -13.27 -11.37
C PRO A 69 4.49 -12.26 -12.42
N VAL A 70 3.44 -11.49 -12.11
CA VAL A 70 2.96 -10.40 -12.99
C VAL A 70 2.88 -9.09 -12.20
N GLY A 71 3.40 -8.00 -12.78
CA GLY A 71 3.48 -6.67 -12.14
C GLY A 71 2.15 -5.91 -12.11
N GLY A 72 1.04 -6.59 -11.84
CA GLY A 72 -0.28 -5.98 -11.66
C GLY A 72 -0.60 -5.90 -10.17
N GLY A 73 -0.99 -4.73 -9.68
CA GLY A 73 -1.27 -4.48 -8.26
C GLY A 73 -2.40 -5.35 -7.67
N PRO A 74 -2.95 -4.97 -6.48
CA PRO A 74 -3.99 -5.72 -5.75
C PRO A 74 -5.17 -6.23 -6.61
N TYR A 75 -5.48 -5.49 -7.67
CA TYR A 75 -6.44 -5.84 -8.72
C TYR A 75 -6.22 -7.24 -9.33
N VAL A 76 -4.99 -7.61 -9.66
CA VAL A 76 -4.69 -8.90 -10.31
C VAL A 76 -4.79 -10.07 -9.33
N PHE A 77 -4.53 -9.82 -8.04
CA PHE A 77 -4.75 -10.79 -6.98
C PHE A 77 -6.26 -11.01 -6.71
N ALA A 78 -7.06 -9.94 -6.70
CA ALA A 78 -8.52 -10.04 -6.57
C ALA A 78 -9.19 -10.72 -7.78
N LEU A 79 -8.62 -10.53 -8.99
CA LEU A 79 -9.08 -11.18 -10.21
C LEU A 79 -8.88 -12.70 -10.15
N HIS A 80 -7.74 -13.16 -9.64
CA HIS A 80 -7.42 -14.59 -9.49
C HIS A 80 -8.11 -15.27 -8.29
N ALA A 81 -8.39 -14.55 -7.19
CA ALA A 81 -8.88 -15.17 -5.95
C ALA A 81 -10.42 -15.24 -5.81
N ILE A 82 -11.16 -14.22 -6.26
CA ILE A 82 -12.60 -14.07 -5.95
C ILE A 82 -13.45 -13.88 -7.23
N GLY A 83 -12.81 -13.50 -8.33
CA GLY A 83 -13.44 -13.35 -9.65
C GLY A 83 -13.69 -11.89 -10.07
N PRO A 84 -14.21 -11.65 -11.29
CA PRO A 84 -14.18 -10.34 -11.96
C PRO A 84 -14.86 -9.20 -11.18
N ARG A 85 -15.89 -9.52 -10.39
CA ARG A 85 -16.66 -8.52 -9.62
C ARG A 85 -15.88 -7.95 -8.44
N ALA A 86 -15.11 -8.77 -7.73
CA ALA A 86 -14.30 -8.33 -6.59
C ALA A 86 -13.09 -7.51 -7.05
N ALA A 87 -12.51 -7.86 -8.20
CA ALA A 87 -11.44 -7.09 -8.81
C ALA A 87 -11.91 -5.69 -9.24
N PHE A 88 -13.13 -5.55 -9.77
CA PHE A 88 -13.70 -4.24 -10.11
C PHE A 88 -13.84 -3.34 -8.87
N PHE A 89 -14.36 -3.87 -7.76
CA PHE A 89 -14.44 -3.12 -6.49
C PHE A 89 -13.06 -2.78 -5.93
N ALA A 90 -12.09 -3.70 -6.00
CA ALA A 90 -10.72 -3.44 -5.57
C ALA A 90 -10.03 -2.35 -6.41
N GLY A 91 -10.26 -2.35 -7.73
CA GLY A 91 -9.75 -1.32 -8.65
C GLY A 91 -10.41 0.04 -8.45
N LEU A 92 -11.73 0.06 -8.18
CA LEU A 92 -12.45 1.28 -7.80
C LEU A 92 -11.95 1.84 -6.47
N ALA A 93 -11.75 0.99 -5.46
CA ALA A 93 -11.24 1.39 -4.16
C ALA A 93 -9.81 1.98 -4.28
N GLU A 94 -8.94 1.38 -5.08
CA GLU A 94 -7.60 1.92 -5.38
C GLU A 94 -7.67 3.28 -6.08
N SER A 95 -8.54 3.40 -7.09
CA SER A 95 -8.73 4.66 -7.80
C SER A 95 -9.24 5.76 -6.87
N LEU A 96 -10.23 5.43 -6.03
CA LEU A 96 -10.80 6.35 -5.05
C LEU A 96 -9.77 6.77 -3.99
N LYS A 97 -8.97 5.83 -3.47
CA LYS A 97 -7.85 6.12 -2.55
C LYS A 97 -6.94 7.19 -3.14
N VAL A 98 -6.47 6.98 -4.38
CA VAL A 98 -5.56 7.91 -5.05
C VAL A 98 -6.21 9.28 -5.24
N VAL A 99 -7.49 9.32 -5.62
CA VAL A 99 -8.23 10.58 -5.77
C VAL A 99 -8.33 11.33 -4.43
N ILE A 100 -8.65 10.63 -3.34
CA ILE A 100 -8.74 11.24 -2.01
C ILE A 100 -7.37 11.77 -1.55
N THR A 101 -6.30 11.02 -1.78
CA THR A 101 -4.93 11.46 -1.44
C THR A 101 -4.49 12.68 -2.25
N CYS A 102 -4.93 12.84 -3.50
CA CYS A 102 -4.63 14.02 -4.31
C CYS A 102 -5.55 15.23 -4.04
N ALA A 103 -6.72 14.99 -3.46
CA ALA A 103 -7.71 16.03 -3.16
C ALA A 103 -7.55 16.63 -1.74
N GLY A 104 -6.87 15.92 -0.84
CA GLY A 104 -6.57 16.35 0.53
C GLY A 104 -5.30 17.19 0.67
#